data_AF-A0A0F8YJ20-F1
#
_entry.id   AF-A0A0F8YJ20-F1
#
_cell.length_a   1.000
_cell.length_b   1.000
_cell.length_c   1.000
_cell.angle_alpha   90.00
_cell.angle_beta   90.00
_cell.angle_gamma   90.00
#
_symmetry.space_group_name_H-M   'P 1'
#
loop_
_entity.id
_entity.type
_entity.pdbx_description
1 polymer ?
#
loop_
_entity_poly.entity_id
_entity_poly.type
_entity_poly.pdbx_seq_one_letter_code
_entity_poly.pdbx_strand_id
1 'polypeptide(L)'
;MTLKPVHRNIIIALTIVICFLGFAFNYYFIDTLKISEIIEKNNNPIAEIVFNIVDFNTGLTRYDIYNLSKNSNYWEKRLREVMAIQDSNKRNLESEKLFAEMMQDPSIKKIANKLMNLGKDSLLAILNEI
;
A
#
# COMPACT_ATOMS: atom_id res chain seq x y z
N MET A 1 -26.88 -31.17 29.41
CA MET A 1 -27.49 -29.85 29.72
C MET A 1 -27.77 -29.17 28.38
N THR A 2 -28.99 -29.27 27.87
CA THR A 2 -29.37 -28.71 26.56
C THR A 2 -29.63 -27.22 26.70
N LEU A 3 -28.87 -26.40 25.95
CA LEU A 3 -29.09 -24.95 25.88
C LEU A 3 -30.51 -24.69 25.37
N LYS A 4 -31.26 -23.83 26.08
CA LYS A 4 -32.58 -23.36 25.62
C LYS A 4 -32.45 -22.80 24.19
N PRO A 5 -33.44 -23.02 23.31
CA PRO A 5 -33.35 -22.67 21.88
C PRO A 5 -33.00 -21.19 21.65
N VAL A 6 -33.43 -20.29 22.55
CA VAL A 6 -33.07 -18.87 22.52
C VAL A 6 -31.57 -18.65 22.69
N HIS A 7 -30.92 -19.35 23.64
CA HIS A 7 -29.47 -19.24 23.87
C HIS A 7 -28.68 -19.84 22.70
N ARG A 8 -29.17 -20.94 22.10
CA ARG A 8 -28.58 -21.52 20.89
C ARG A 8 -28.60 -20.51 19.72
N ASN A 9 -29.72 -19.82 19.50
CA ASN A 9 -29.85 -18.84 18.43
C ASN A 9 -28.97 -17.60 18.66
N ILE A 10 -28.83 -17.15 19.92
CA ILE A 10 -27.92 -16.06 20.28
C ILE A 10 -26.47 -16.44 20.02
N ILE A 11 -26.06 -17.66 20.39
CA ILE A 11 -24.70 -18.15 20.14
C ILE A 11 -24.42 -18.19 18.64
N ILE A 12 -25.34 -18.72 17.83
CA ILE A 12 -25.20 -18.77 16.37
C ILE A 12 -25.07 -17.36 15.79
N ALA A 13 -25.91 -16.41 16.22
CA ALA A 13 -25.85 -15.03 15.76
C ALA A 13 -24.50 -14.36 16.12
N LEU A 14 -24.01 -14.57 17.34
CA LEU A 14 -22.70 -14.06 17.77
C LEU A 14 -21.56 -14.66 16.93
N THR A 15 -21.59 -15.96 16.66
CA THR A 15 -20.59 -16.61 15.81
C THR A 15 -20.57 -16.02 14.41
N ILE A 16 -21.74 -15.79 13.79
CA ILE A 16 -21.83 -15.16 12.47
C ILE A 16 -21.22 -13.75 12.49
N VAL A 17 -21.54 -12.95 13.51
CA VAL A 17 -20.99 -11.59 13.66
C VAL A 17 -19.46 -11.62 13.81
N ILE A 18 -18.93 -12.51 14.64
CA ILE A 18 -17.48 -12.65 14.84
C ILE A 18 -16.80 -13.08 13.54
N CYS A 19 -17.35 -14.06 12.82
CA CYS A 19 -16.81 -14.48 11.52
C CYS A 19 -16.83 -13.34 10.50
N PHE A 20 -17.91 -12.56 10.45
CA PHE A 20 -18.04 -11.43 9.53
C PHE A 20 -17.03 -10.33 9.85
N LEU A 21 -16.87 -9.97 11.13
CA LEU A 21 -15.88 -8.99 11.57
C LEU A 21 -14.45 -9.47 11.30
N GLY A 22 -14.16 -10.76 11.53
CA GLY A 22 -12.87 -11.35 11.20
C GLY A 22 -12.55 -11.30 9.71
N PHE A 23 -13.54 -11.59 8.86
CA PHE A 23 -13.40 -11.48 7.42
C PHE A 23 -13.15 -10.03 6.97
N ALA A 24 -13.93 -9.07 7.47
CA ALA A 24 -13.76 -7.66 7.14
C ALA A 24 -12.40 -7.11 7.61
N PHE A 25 -11.94 -7.52 8.80
CA PHE A 25 -10.62 -7.15 9.31
C PHE A 25 -9.51 -7.70 8.41
N ASN A 26 -9.59 -8.97 8.04
CA ASN A 26 -8.61 -9.60 7.17
C ASN A 26 -8.56 -8.90 5.80
N TYR A 27 -9.72 -8.69 5.18
CA TYR A 27 -9.83 -8.02 3.89
C TYR A 27 -9.25 -6.59 3.87
N TYR A 28 -9.42 -5.83 4.96
CA TYR A 28 -9.01 -4.42 4.97
C TYR A 28 -7.56 -4.20 5.45
N PHE A 29 -7.08 -5.02 6.39
CA PHE A 29 -5.80 -4.82 7.08
C PHE A 29 -4.75 -5.91 6.81
N ILE A 30 -5.13 -7.07 6.26
CA ILE A 30 -4.21 -8.21 6.06
C ILE A 30 -4.04 -8.49 4.57
N ASP A 31 -5.15 -8.54 3.82
CA ASP A 31 -5.12 -8.78 2.39
C ASP A 31 -4.36 -7.64 1.70
N THR A 32 -3.31 -8.05 1.00
CA THR A 32 -2.44 -7.15 0.27
C THR A 32 -2.90 -7.12 -1.17
N LEU A 33 -2.97 -5.90 -1.71
CA LEU A 33 -3.48 -5.63 -3.02
C LEU A 33 -2.41 -5.87 -4.07
N LYS A 34 -2.84 -6.39 -5.20
CA LYS A 34 -1.99 -6.47 -6.38
C LYS A 34 -1.99 -5.15 -7.14
N ILE A 35 -0.96 -4.90 -7.95
CA ILE A 35 -0.85 -3.68 -8.74
C ILE A 35 -2.10 -3.45 -9.61
N SER A 36 -2.63 -4.52 -10.21
CA SER A 36 -3.86 -4.51 -11.00
C SER A 36 -5.11 -4.03 -10.25
N GLU A 37 -5.15 -4.19 -8.92
CA GLU A 37 -6.28 -3.77 -8.08
C GLU A 37 -6.14 -2.32 -7.58
N ILE A 38 -4.93 -1.77 -7.62
CA ILE A 38 -4.63 -0.40 -7.19
C ILE A 38 -4.76 0.58 -8.36
N ILE A 39 -4.33 0.16 -9.56
CA ILE A 39 -4.41 0.98 -10.75
C ILE A 39 -5.84 0.89 -11.27
N GLU A 40 -6.62 1.92 -10.97
CA GLU A 40 -7.95 2.12 -11.54
C GLU A 40 -7.83 2.03 -13.06
N LYS A 41 -8.46 1.00 -13.64
CA LYS A 41 -8.49 0.58 -15.05
C LYS A 41 -8.00 1.70 -16.00
N ASN A 42 -6.68 1.80 -16.18
CA ASN A 42 -6.12 2.85 -17.02
C ASN A 42 -6.45 2.46 -18.46
N ASN A 43 -7.13 3.33 -19.22
CA ASN A 43 -7.57 3.08 -20.59
C ASN A 43 -6.41 2.91 -21.60
N ASN A 44 -5.18 2.72 -21.12
CA ASN A 44 -4.00 2.53 -21.94
C ASN A 44 -3.63 1.04 -22.02
N PRO A 45 -3.90 0.37 -23.16
CA PRO A 45 -3.74 -1.09 -23.29
C PRO A 45 -2.28 -1.56 -23.14
N ILE A 46 -1.30 -0.68 -23.38
CA ILE A 46 0.12 -1.01 -23.20
C ILE A 46 0.46 -1.11 -21.71
N ALA A 47 -0.10 -0.22 -20.89
CA ALA A 47 0.07 -0.26 -19.44
C ALA A 47 -0.58 -1.52 -18.85
N GLU A 48 -1.79 -1.87 -19.31
CA GLU A 48 -2.51 -3.07 -18.91
C GLU A 48 -1.74 -4.37 -19.21
N ILE A 49 -1.08 -4.47 -20.37
CA ILE A 49 -0.27 -5.65 -20.73
C ILE A 49 0.98 -5.77 -19.84
N VAL A 50 1.70 -4.67 -19.61
CA VAL A 50 2.90 -4.68 -18.76
C VAL A 50 2.53 -5.02 -17.31
N PHE A 51 1.39 -4.53 -16.80
CA PHE A 51 0.94 -4.82 -15.44
C PHE A 51 0.32 -6.21 -15.27
N ASN A 52 -0.32 -6.78 -16.30
CA ASN A 52 -0.84 -8.15 -16.24
C ASN A 52 0.26 -9.21 -16.30
N ILE A 53 1.37 -8.94 -16.99
CA ILE A 53 2.56 -9.82 -16.98
C ILE A 53 3.29 -9.74 -15.62
N VAL A 54 3.12 -8.62 -14.92
CA VAL A 54 3.87 -8.25 -13.72
C VAL A 54 2.88 -7.90 -12.59
N ASP A 55 1.90 -8.78 -12.36
CA ASP A 55 0.86 -8.62 -11.33
C ASP A 55 1.44 -8.91 -9.94
N PHE A 56 2.41 -8.11 -9.52
CA PHE A 56 3.07 -8.26 -8.24
C PHE A 56 2.12 -7.85 -7.11
N ASN A 57 2.11 -8.67 -6.07
CA ASN A 57 1.56 -8.27 -4.78
C ASN A 57 2.35 -7.03 -4.30
N THR A 58 1.68 -5.90 -4.10
CA THR A 58 2.35 -4.65 -3.71
C THR A 58 2.82 -4.66 -2.26
N GLY A 59 2.30 -5.57 -1.43
CA GLY A 59 2.46 -5.54 0.02
C GLY A 59 1.66 -4.42 0.69
N LEU A 60 0.86 -3.65 -0.06
CA LEU A 60 -0.03 -2.62 0.47
C LEU A 60 -1.40 -3.21 0.71
N THR A 61 -1.95 -2.94 1.89
CA THR A 61 -3.32 -3.28 2.26
C THR A 61 -4.27 -2.18 1.79
N ARG A 62 -5.59 -2.45 1.80
CA ARG A 62 -6.61 -1.42 1.54
C ARG A 62 -6.50 -0.25 2.53
N TYR A 63 -6.15 -0.54 3.79
CA TYR A 63 -5.87 0.50 4.78
C TYR A 63 -4.65 1.37 4.41
N ASP A 64 -3.57 0.77 3.93
CA ASP A 64 -2.38 1.51 3.52
C ASP A 64 -2.71 2.48 2.36
N ILE A 65 -3.53 2.04 1.39
CA ILE A 65 -4.00 2.90 0.29
C ILE A 65 -4.87 4.04 0.81
N TYR A 66 -5.80 3.74 1.71
CA TYR A 66 -6.63 4.77 2.33
C TYR A 66 -5.77 5.82 3.05
N ASN A 67 -4.75 5.39 3.80
CA ASN A 67 -3.85 6.29 4.51
C ASN A 67 -3.01 7.14 3.55
N LEU A 68 -2.48 6.54 2.47
CA LEU A 68 -1.77 7.25 1.40
C LEU A 68 -2.66 8.30 0.73
N SER A 69 -3.89 7.92 0.38
CA SER A 69 -4.87 8.82 -0.22
C SER A 69 -5.20 9.98 0.73
N LYS A 70 -5.43 9.70 2.01
CA LYS A 70 -5.72 10.71 3.02
C LYS A 70 -4.57 11.72 3.20
N ASN A 71 -3.32 11.25 3.15
CA ASN A 71 -2.14 12.09 3.33
C ASN A 71 -1.60 12.69 2.01
N SER A 72 -2.16 12.32 0.86
CA SER A 72 -1.69 12.74 -0.47
C SER A 72 -1.56 14.26 -0.62
N ASN A 73 -2.59 15.01 -0.21
CA ASN A 73 -2.60 16.47 -0.27
C ASN A 73 -1.50 17.10 0.59
N TYR A 74 -1.21 16.51 1.75
CA TYR A 74 -0.14 16.97 2.62
C TYR A 74 1.23 16.77 1.95
N TRP A 75 1.48 15.58 1.41
CA TRP A 75 2.73 15.27 0.71
C TRP A 75 2.93 16.11 -0.53
N GLU A 76 1.88 16.32 -1.32
CA GLU A 76 1.92 17.17 -2.50
C GLU A 76 2.28 18.61 -2.12
N LYS A 77 1.67 19.16 -1.06
CA LYS A 77 1.99 20.50 -0.57
C LYS A 77 3.46 20.60 -0.16
N ARG A 78 3.95 19.66 0.65
CA ARG A 78 5.37 19.64 1.09
C ARG A 78 6.34 19.52 -0.07
N LEU A 79 6.04 18.67 -1.06
CA LEU A 79 6.84 18.54 -2.28
C LEU A 79 6.92 19.88 -3.05
N ARG A 80 5.79 20.57 -3.22
CA ARG A 80 5.75 21.89 -3.87
C ARG A 80 6.56 22.93 -3.11
N GLU A 81 6.47 22.95 -1.77
CA GLU A 81 7.26 23.84 -0.92
C GLU A 81 8.77 23.62 -1.08
N VAL A 82 9.22 22.36 -1.10
CA VAL A 82 10.64 22.02 -1.29
C VAL A 82 11.10 22.38 -2.71
N MET A 83 10.31 22.08 -3.74
CA MET A 83 10.65 22.41 -5.14
C MET A 83 10.70 23.92 -5.40
N ALA A 84 9.92 24.72 -4.67
CA ALA A 84 9.92 26.18 -4.80
C ALA A 84 11.19 26.84 -4.23
N ILE A 85 12.05 26.11 -3.50
CA ILE A 85 13.31 26.62 -2.98
C ILE A 85 14.29 26.83 -4.14
N GLN A 86 14.68 28.09 -4.38
CA GLN A 86 15.60 28.45 -5.47
C GLN A 86 17.04 27.98 -5.19
N ASP A 87 17.51 28.14 -3.95
CA ASP A 87 18.85 27.71 -3.52
C ASP A 87 18.97 26.18 -3.58
N SER A 88 19.88 25.69 -4.42
CA SER A 88 20.07 24.26 -4.64
C SER A 88 20.55 23.51 -3.41
N ASN A 89 21.44 24.10 -2.61
CA ASN A 89 21.98 23.45 -1.42
C ASN A 89 20.89 23.34 -0.35
N LYS A 90 20.11 24.41 -0.19
CA LYS A 90 18.98 24.43 0.75
C LYS A 90 17.86 23.48 0.30
N ARG A 91 17.58 23.41 -1.01
CA ARG A 91 16.59 22.49 -1.58
C ARG A 91 16.98 21.03 -1.34
N ASN A 92 18.25 20.68 -1.53
CA ASN A 92 18.72 19.32 -1.27
C ASN A 92 18.53 18.91 0.19
N LEU A 93 18.91 19.80 1.11
CA LEU A 93 18.74 19.56 2.55
C LEU A 93 17.27 19.40 2.96
N GLU A 94 16.37 20.24 2.42
CA GLU A 94 14.94 20.10 2.66
C GLU A 94 14.32 18.87 1.97
N SER A 95 14.89 18.43 0.84
CA SER A 95 14.48 17.18 0.17
C SER A 95 14.85 15.96 1.00
N GLU A 96 16.04 15.94 1.61
CA GLU A 96 16.46 14.86 2.52
C GLU A 96 15.56 14.79 3.75
N LYS A 97 15.20 15.94 4.33
CA LYS A 97 14.24 16.01 5.44
C LYS A 97 12.86 15.49 5.03
N LEU A 98 12.35 15.92 3.88
CA LEU A 98 11.07 15.45 3.36
C LEU A 98 11.08 13.94 3.14
N PHE A 99 12.16 13.40 2.59
CA PHE A 99 12.30 11.96 2.41
C PHE A 99 12.31 11.23 3.77
N ALA A 100 13.05 11.74 4.75
CA ALA A 100 13.06 11.17 6.10
C ALA A 100 11.69 11.22 6.78
N GLU A 101 10.95 12.31 6.59
CA GLU A 101 9.56 12.48 7.06
C GLU A 101 8.62 11.47 6.37
N MET A 102 8.71 11.32 5.05
CA MET A 102 7.94 10.34 4.29
C MET A 102 8.24 8.90 4.72
N MET A 103 9.49 8.57 5.04
CA MET A 103 9.88 7.23 5.51
C MET A 103 9.33 6.86 6.90
N GLN A 104 8.78 7.82 7.65
CA GLN A 104 8.05 7.55 8.88
C GLN A 104 6.63 7.02 8.61
N ASP A 105 6.05 7.28 7.43
CA ASP A 105 4.77 6.70 7.04
C ASP A 105 4.97 5.20 6.70
N PRO A 106 4.30 4.27 7.42
CA PRO A 106 4.44 2.84 7.19
C PRO A 106 4.10 2.42 5.75
N SER A 107 3.15 3.10 5.13
CA SER A 107 2.66 2.84 3.78
C SER A 107 3.74 3.22 2.75
N ILE A 108 4.37 4.39 2.93
CA ILE A 108 5.47 4.84 2.06
C ILE A 108 6.70 3.96 2.26
N LYS A 109 7.03 3.59 3.51
CA LYS A 109 8.13 2.68 3.82
C LYS A 109 7.97 1.32 3.13
N LYS A 110 6.76 0.75 3.08
CA LYS A 110 6.47 -0.49 2.35
C LYS A 110 6.74 -0.33 0.85
N ILE A 111 6.28 0.76 0.24
CA ILE A 111 6.54 1.08 -1.18
C ILE A 111 8.05 1.19 -1.43
N ALA A 112 8.76 1.99 -0.64
CA ALA A 112 10.20 2.21 -0.78
C ALA A 112 10.99 0.89 -0.68
N ASN A 113 10.69 0.05 0.31
CA ASN A 113 11.32 -1.27 0.45
C ASN A 113 11.05 -2.17 -0.75
N LYS A 114 9.82 -2.14 -1.29
CA LYS A 114 9.45 -2.93 -2.46
C LYS A 114 10.24 -2.49 -3.70
N LEU A 115 10.32 -1.19 -3.95
CA LEU A 115 11.10 -0.61 -5.06
C LEU A 115 12.59 -0.93 -4.93
N MET A 116 13.15 -0.87 -3.73
CA MET A 116 14.55 -1.25 -3.48
C MET A 116 14.81 -2.74 -3.74
N ASN A 117 13.89 -3.62 -3.37
CA ASN A 117 14.03 -5.06 -3.63
C ASN A 117 13.89 -5.37 -5.12
N LEU A 118 12.94 -4.76 -5.82
CA LEU A 118 12.81 -4.89 -7.28
C LEU A 118 14.07 -4.42 -8.01
N GLY A 119 14.70 -3.34 -7.54
CA GLY A 119 15.98 -2.85 -8.08
C GLY A 119 17.13 -3.82 -7.89
N LYS A 120 17.21 -4.51 -6.73
CA LYS A 120 18.24 -5.53 -6.47
C LYS A 120 18.03 -6.79 -7.29
N ASP A 121 16.80 -7.28 -7.37
CA ASP A 121 16.48 -8.50 -8.12
C ASP A 121 16.62 -8.26 -9.62
N SER A 122 16.27 -7.07 -10.12
CA SER A 122 16.49 -6.68 -11.52
C SER A 122 17.97 -6.49 -11.85
N LEU A 123 18.75 -5.90 -10.94
CA LEU A 123 20.21 -5.78 -11.12
C LEU A 123 20.91 -7.14 -11.09
N LEU A 124 20.49 -8.05 -10.22
CA LEU A 124 21.01 -9.43 -10.17
C LEU A 124 20.58 -10.26 -11.37
N ALA A 125 19.37 -10.05 -11.89
CA ALA A 125 18.91 -10.70 -13.12
C ALA A 125 19.75 -10.25 -14.33
N ILE A 126 20.03 -8.94 -14.45
CA ILE A 126 20.89 -8.40 -15.52
C ILE A 126 22.35 -8.86 -15.37
N LEU A 127 22.86 -8.96 -14.14
CA LEU A 127 24.22 -9.45 -13.86
C LEU A 127 24.40 -10.97 -14.09
N ASN A 128 23.33 -11.76 -14.03
CA ASN A 128 23.37 -13.20 -14.32
C ASN A 128 23.14 -13.52 -15.82
N GLU A 129 22.72 -12.54 -16.62
CA GLU A 129 22.58 -12.66 -18.08
C GLU A 129 23.81 -12.13 -18.86
N ILE A 130 24.84 -11.62 -18.17
CA ILE A 130 26.15 -11.22 -18.74
C ILE A 130 27.21 -12.23 -18.32
#